data_AF-A0A9D8ZJI2-F1
#
_entry.id   AF-A0A9D8ZJI2-F1
#
_cell.length_a   1.000
_cell.length_b   1.000
_cell.length_c   1.000
_cell.angle_alpha   90.00
_cell.angle_beta   90.00
_cell.angle_gamma   90.00
#
_symmetry.space_group_name_H-M   'P 1'
#
loop_
_entity.id
_entity.type
_entity.pdbx_description
1 polymer ?
#
loop_
_entity_poly.entity_id
_entity_poly.type
_entity_poly.pdbx_seq_one_letter_code
_entity_poly.pdbx_strand_id
1 'polypeptide(L)'
;MANSRASIDEELTDSLWDLENSLSRVLPNDGPQTDHSIFKVGDYNQLFNKVQHCLHLRRQLGTATTSDSHKLKAQAAKLAKQFDGELMRRMMRAIVETAPAPEVTINEVGLLEEKIGGCARAVSRLYMLITENARLLTGASRRDWWEKELDDRIGRSIAFHQRELNKVLHSDDPPDVRALAIDLLRMEVMHTVLVDLRLYGAASTIQSNMRVTARLTINTASSSIERYIADPDDMNRFDLAIVISAIDDLIVVIRRVIEAQEQSDKIEDMEDLKEKIGTDTTSRFIRNMGVLMLKIFDDLISDADEETLTFSELDLYLRKIKNIHTFCRHVGNLTGADTGGAATKAVITRANKLNKELAGQALEKPDAPQPRECLRALQGFLKSLET
;
A
#
# COMPACT_ATOMS: atom_id res chain seq x y z
N MET A 1 -28.87 20.75 -41.21
CA MET A 1 -27.54 20.75 -40.56
C MET A 1 -27.43 21.77 -39.42
N ALA A 2 -27.92 23.01 -39.56
CA ALA A 2 -27.86 24.03 -38.48
C ALA A 2 -28.58 23.60 -37.17
N ASN A 3 -29.80 23.04 -37.26
CA ASN A 3 -30.55 22.58 -36.08
C ASN A 3 -29.87 21.44 -35.31
N SER A 4 -29.16 20.55 -36.02
CA SER A 4 -28.41 19.47 -35.38
C SER A 4 -27.17 19.98 -34.63
N ARG A 5 -26.51 21.04 -35.12
CA ARG A 5 -25.38 21.66 -34.42
C ARG A 5 -25.79 22.39 -33.15
N ALA A 6 -26.90 23.14 -33.19
CA ALA A 6 -27.40 23.84 -32.01
C ALA A 6 -27.74 22.87 -30.87
N SER A 7 -28.37 21.73 -31.21
CA SER A 7 -28.66 20.66 -30.24
C SER A 7 -27.40 20.08 -29.59
N ILE A 8 -26.32 19.87 -30.37
CA ILE A 8 -25.06 19.34 -29.84
C ILE A 8 -24.32 20.39 -28.97
N ASP A 9 -24.42 21.68 -29.30
CA ASP A 9 -23.82 22.77 -28.50
C ASP A 9 -24.49 22.89 -27.11
N GLU A 10 -25.82 22.74 -27.06
CA GLU A 10 -26.61 22.70 -25.82
C GLU A 10 -26.27 21.47 -24.98
N GLU A 11 -26.27 20.28 -25.58
CA GLU A 11 -25.90 19.02 -24.91
C GLU A 11 -24.46 19.04 -24.36
N LEU A 12 -23.53 19.62 -25.12
CA LEU A 12 -22.15 19.80 -24.66
C LEU A 12 -22.08 20.77 -23.47
N THR A 13 -22.85 21.85 -23.49
CA THR A 13 -22.86 22.83 -22.39
C THR A 13 -23.34 22.19 -21.09
N ASP A 14 -24.44 21.43 -21.15
CA ASP A 14 -24.98 20.71 -20.00
C ASP A 14 -24.02 19.63 -19.49
N SER A 15 -23.38 18.89 -20.41
CA SER A 15 -22.38 17.87 -20.08
C SER A 15 -21.14 18.47 -19.41
N LEU A 16 -20.68 19.63 -19.86
CA LEU A 16 -19.55 20.34 -19.24
C LEU A 16 -19.90 20.88 -17.85
N TRP A 17 -21.15 21.26 -17.63
CA TRP A 17 -21.64 21.66 -16.30
C TRP A 17 -21.72 20.48 -15.34
N ASP A 18 -22.27 19.35 -15.77
CA ASP A 18 -22.32 18.10 -14.99
C ASP A 18 -20.91 17.56 -14.69
N LEU A 19 -19.98 17.67 -15.65
CA LEU A 19 -18.58 17.34 -15.45
C LEU A 19 -17.95 18.19 -14.35
N GLU A 20 -18.20 19.52 -14.34
CA GLU A 20 -17.68 20.44 -13.33
C GLU A 20 -18.16 20.09 -11.91
N ASN A 21 -19.45 19.78 -11.76
CA ASN A 21 -20.03 19.37 -10.48
C ASN A 21 -19.46 18.02 -10.02
N SER A 22 -19.29 17.09 -10.94
CA SER A 22 -18.70 15.78 -10.67
C SER A 22 -17.24 15.91 -10.22
N LEU A 23 -16.45 16.76 -10.89
CA LEU A 23 -15.09 17.07 -10.50
C LEU A 23 -15.04 17.61 -9.07
N SER A 24 -15.90 18.56 -8.73
CA SER A 24 -15.93 19.16 -7.39
C SER A 24 -16.37 18.17 -6.30
N ARG A 25 -17.20 17.18 -6.65
CA ARG A 25 -17.66 16.13 -5.74
C ARG A 25 -16.58 15.07 -5.49
N VAL A 26 -15.91 14.61 -6.55
CA VAL A 26 -14.92 13.54 -6.47
C VAL A 26 -13.55 14.08 -6.02
N LEU A 27 -13.25 15.33 -6.35
CA LEU A 27 -12.01 16.03 -6.03
C LEU A 27 -12.35 17.40 -5.39
N PRO A 28 -12.73 17.42 -4.10
CA PRO A 28 -13.13 18.64 -3.39
C PRO A 28 -11.96 19.62 -3.16
N ASN A 29 -12.29 20.89 -3.00
CA ASN A 29 -11.30 21.98 -2.88
C ASN A 29 -10.61 22.02 -1.51
N ASP A 30 -11.34 21.74 -0.43
CA ASP A 30 -10.97 22.14 0.93
C ASP A 30 -10.66 20.95 1.87
N GLY A 31 -9.59 21.12 2.66
CA GLY A 31 -9.24 20.35 3.86
C GLY A 31 -8.56 18.98 3.62
N PRO A 32 -7.73 18.50 4.58
CA PRO A 32 -7.41 17.08 4.66
C PRO A 32 -8.72 16.34 4.93
N GLN A 33 -9.13 15.47 4.01
CA GLN A 33 -10.29 14.64 4.26
C GLN A 33 -9.86 13.48 5.15
N THR A 34 -10.23 13.54 6.41
CA THR A 34 -10.01 12.45 7.37
C THR A 34 -10.84 11.21 7.06
N ASP A 35 -11.77 11.29 6.11
CA ASP A 35 -12.64 10.19 5.72
C ASP A 35 -12.23 9.60 4.36
N HIS A 36 -11.41 8.55 4.41
CA HIS A 36 -10.99 7.78 3.23
C HIS A 36 -12.17 7.08 2.51
N SER A 37 -13.39 7.08 3.07
CA SER A 37 -14.58 6.50 2.43
C SER A 37 -15.06 7.26 1.18
N ILE A 38 -14.51 8.45 0.96
CA ILE A 38 -14.88 9.35 -0.15
C ILE A 38 -14.23 8.91 -1.47
N PHE A 39 -13.13 8.15 -1.44
CA PHE A 39 -12.44 7.71 -2.66
C PHE A 39 -12.98 6.37 -3.18
N LYS A 40 -14.09 6.42 -3.93
CA LYS A 40 -14.65 5.24 -4.59
C LYS A 40 -14.18 5.14 -6.03
N VAL A 41 -13.60 4.00 -6.41
CA VAL A 41 -13.19 3.70 -7.80
C VAL A 41 -14.33 3.97 -8.80
N GLY A 42 -15.57 3.65 -8.40
CA GLY A 42 -16.77 3.90 -9.19
C GLY A 42 -16.98 5.38 -9.55
N ASP A 43 -16.67 6.30 -8.64
CA ASP A 43 -16.84 7.74 -8.86
C ASP A 43 -15.81 8.27 -9.86
N TYR A 44 -14.57 7.80 -9.80
CA TYR A 44 -13.53 8.11 -10.79
C TYR A 44 -13.85 7.55 -12.18
N ASN A 45 -14.38 6.31 -12.26
CA ASN A 45 -14.80 5.72 -13.52
C ASN A 45 -16.00 6.47 -14.13
N GLN A 46 -16.97 6.90 -13.32
CA GLN A 46 -18.07 7.76 -13.78
C GLN A 46 -17.52 9.08 -14.33
N LEU A 47 -16.58 9.70 -13.62
CA LEU A 47 -15.95 10.94 -14.05
C LEU A 47 -15.19 10.77 -15.38
N PHE A 48 -14.46 9.66 -15.54
CA PHE A 48 -13.81 9.29 -16.80
C PHE A 48 -14.80 9.18 -17.97
N ASN A 49 -15.93 8.49 -17.77
CA ASN A 49 -16.97 8.35 -18.79
C ASN A 49 -17.59 9.71 -19.18
N LYS A 50 -17.79 10.61 -18.21
CA LYS A 50 -18.28 11.96 -18.47
C LYS A 50 -17.29 12.77 -19.32
N VAL A 51 -15.98 12.67 -19.04
CA VAL A 51 -14.95 13.31 -19.89
C VAL A 51 -15.00 12.73 -21.30
N GLN A 52 -15.07 11.41 -21.46
CA GLN A 52 -15.17 10.79 -22.79
C GLN A 52 -16.42 11.25 -23.57
N HIS A 53 -17.56 11.41 -22.90
CA HIS A 53 -18.78 11.92 -23.51
C HIS A 53 -18.62 13.37 -23.99
N CYS A 54 -18.10 14.27 -23.15
CA CYS A 54 -17.78 15.64 -23.55
C CYS A 54 -16.82 15.69 -24.76
N LEU A 55 -15.81 14.82 -24.77
CA LEU A 55 -14.88 14.69 -25.90
C LEU A 55 -15.56 14.21 -27.18
N HIS A 56 -16.49 13.26 -27.07
CA HIS A 56 -17.26 12.77 -28.19
C HIS A 56 -18.10 13.88 -28.83
N LEU A 57 -18.89 14.60 -28.01
CA LEU A 57 -19.70 15.74 -28.46
C LEU A 57 -18.83 16.83 -29.09
N ARG A 58 -17.68 17.14 -28.48
CA ARG A 58 -16.73 18.12 -29.02
C ARG A 58 -16.16 17.72 -30.38
N ARG A 59 -15.85 16.44 -30.58
CA ARG A 59 -15.37 15.92 -31.88
C ARG A 59 -16.47 16.00 -32.95
N GLN A 60 -17.74 15.74 -32.59
CA GLN A 60 -18.86 15.90 -33.50
C GLN A 60 -19.07 17.35 -33.96
N LEU A 61 -18.82 18.34 -33.08
CA LEU A 61 -18.86 19.76 -33.44
C LEU A 61 -17.72 20.19 -34.39
N GLY A 62 -16.61 19.44 -34.40
CA GLY A 62 -15.43 19.69 -35.22
C GLY A 62 -14.47 20.76 -34.65
N THR A 63 -13.27 20.83 -35.22
CA THR A 63 -12.21 21.79 -34.82
C THR A 63 -12.51 23.23 -35.27
N ALA A 64 -13.35 23.40 -36.29
CA ALA A 64 -13.80 24.68 -36.80
C ALA A 64 -15.01 25.19 -35.99
N THR A 65 -14.83 25.47 -34.70
CA THR A 65 -15.86 26.13 -33.90
C THR A 65 -15.57 27.62 -33.78
N THR A 66 -16.05 28.39 -34.76
CA THR A 66 -16.58 29.74 -34.54
C THR A 66 -17.95 29.66 -33.83
N SER A 67 -18.11 28.78 -32.83
CA SER A 67 -19.32 28.78 -32.01
C SER A 67 -19.26 30.04 -31.15
N ASP A 68 -20.08 31.03 -31.50
CA ASP A 68 -20.24 32.29 -30.76
C ASP A 68 -21.09 32.12 -29.49
N SER A 69 -21.38 30.88 -29.09
CA SER A 69 -22.00 30.57 -27.81
C SER A 69 -21.10 31.06 -26.67
N HIS A 70 -21.38 32.27 -26.19
CA HIS A 70 -20.73 32.87 -25.01
C HIS A 70 -20.83 31.94 -23.80
N LYS A 71 -21.90 31.14 -23.70
CA LYS A 71 -22.09 30.14 -22.65
C LYS A 71 -21.08 29.01 -22.73
N LEU A 72 -20.90 28.41 -23.92
CA LEU A 72 -19.90 27.35 -24.10
C LEU A 72 -18.49 27.87 -23.83
N LYS A 73 -18.15 29.08 -24.32
CA LYS A 73 -16.86 29.74 -24.06
C LYS A 73 -16.64 29.97 -22.56
N ALA A 74 -17.66 30.45 -21.84
CA ALA A 74 -17.58 30.69 -20.40
C ALA A 74 -17.41 29.39 -19.60
N GLN A 75 -18.17 28.34 -19.94
CA GLN A 75 -18.07 27.04 -19.28
C GLN A 75 -16.71 26.37 -19.56
N ALA A 76 -16.24 26.41 -20.80
CA ALA A 76 -14.91 25.93 -21.17
C ALA A 76 -13.80 26.70 -20.44
N ALA A 77 -13.92 28.03 -20.29
CA ALA A 77 -12.96 28.84 -19.54
C ALA A 77 -12.96 28.53 -18.04
N LYS A 78 -14.13 28.28 -17.45
CA LYS A 78 -14.26 27.88 -16.04
C LYS A 78 -13.64 26.50 -15.80
N LEU A 79 -13.90 25.55 -16.70
CA LEU A 79 -13.29 24.23 -16.68
C LEU A 79 -11.77 24.33 -16.88
N ALA A 80 -11.31 25.17 -17.82
CA ALA A 80 -9.88 25.45 -18.03
C ALA A 80 -9.21 25.97 -16.76
N LYS A 81 -9.87 26.89 -16.03
CA LYS A 81 -9.37 27.41 -14.75
C LYS A 81 -9.31 26.33 -13.66
N GLN A 82 -10.25 25.38 -13.64
CA GLN A 82 -10.18 24.24 -12.72
C GLN A 82 -9.06 23.27 -13.11
N PHE A 83 -8.83 23.07 -14.42
CA PHE A 83 -7.71 22.30 -14.94
C PHE A 83 -6.35 23.01 -14.74
N ASP A 84 -6.35 24.32 -14.56
CA ASP A 84 -5.14 25.14 -14.37
C ASP A 84 -4.58 24.98 -12.95
N GLY A 85 -3.68 24.00 -12.76
CA GLY A 85 -2.90 23.74 -11.54
C GLY A 85 -3.69 23.26 -10.30
N GLU A 86 -4.97 23.61 -10.20
CA GLU A 86 -5.86 23.25 -9.09
C GLU A 86 -6.28 21.79 -9.17
N LEU A 87 -6.75 21.30 -10.33
CA LEU A 87 -7.03 19.87 -10.51
C LEU A 87 -5.81 19.02 -10.17
N MET A 88 -4.62 19.44 -10.59
CA MET A 88 -3.39 18.72 -10.30
C MET A 88 -3.08 18.63 -8.83
N ARG A 89 -3.30 19.71 -8.08
CA ARG A 89 -3.19 19.66 -6.63
C ARG A 89 -4.16 18.66 -6.02
N ARG A 90 -5.39 18.60 -6.51
CA ARG A 90 -6.41 17.67 -5.97
C ARG A 90 -6.15 16.22 -6.36
N MET A 91 -5.71 15.96 -7.58
CA MET A 91 -5.35 14.61 -8.03
C MET A 91 -4.13 14.11 -7.27
N MET A 92 -3.08 14.93 -7.13
CA MET A 92 -1.91 14.58 -6.31
C MET A 92 -2.28 14.37 -4.84
N ARG A 93 -3.16 15.21 -4.29
CA ARG A 93 -3.68 15.02 -2.93
C ARG A 93 -4.41 13.68 -2.83
N ALA A 94 -5.34 13.38 -3.73
CA ALA A 94 -6.05 12.10 -3.75
C ALA A 94 -5.08 10.92 -3.87
N ILE A 95 -4.02 11.01 -4.68
CA ILE A 95 -2.99 9.97 -4.78
C ILE A 95 -2.26 9.78 -3.44
N VAL A 96 -1.90 10.88 -2.76
CA VAL A 96 -1.20 10.82 -1.47
C VAL A 96 -2.12 10.36 -0.33
N GLU A 97 -3.37 10.83 -0.30
CA GLU A 97 -4.37 10.54 0.73
C GLU A 97 -5.07 9.20 0.54
N THR A 98 -5.02 8.61 -0.66
CA THR A 98 -5.45 7.21 -0.87
C THR A 98 -4.44 6.22 -0.35
N ALA A 99 -3.25 6.63 0.10
CA ALA A 99 -2.31 5.71 0.72
C ALA A 99 -2.87 5.06 2.01
N PRO A 100 -2.42 3.85 2.37
CA PRO A 100 -2.95 3.12 3.52
C PRO A 100 -2.95 3.92 4.82
N ALA A 101 -4.04 3.83 5.57
CA ALA A 101 -4.04 4.14 7.00
C ALA A 101 -3.20 3.08 7.75
N PRO A 102 -2.60 3.41 8.90
CA PRO A 102 -1.60 2.57 9.56
C PRO A 102 -2.08 1.20 10.09
N GLU A 103 -3.33 0.78 9.95
CA GLU A 103 -3.89 -0.41 10.63
C GLU A 103 -4.62 -1.35 9.67
N VAL A 104 -3.88 -2.00 8.77
CA VAL A 104 -4.48 -2.85 7.74
C VAL A 104 -3.95 -4.27 7.92
N THR A 105 -4.83 -5.21 8.24
CA THR A 105 -4.45 -6.63 8.32
C THR A 105 -4.07 -7.18 6.95
N ILE A 106 -3.27 -8.25 6.85
CA ILE A 106 -2.86 -8.86 5.56
C ILE A 106 -4.04 -9.11 4.60
N ASN A 107 -5.20 -9.53 5.13
CA ASN A 107 -6.40 -9.76 4.31
C ASN A 107 -7.03 -8.45 3.81
N GLU A 108 -6.93 -7.39 4.59
CA GLU A 108 -7.35 -6.05 4.19
C GLU A 108 -6.34 -5.39 3.27
N VAL A 109 -5.05 -5.74 3.35
CA VAL A 109 -4.01 -5.21 2.46
C VAL A 109 -4.34 -5.57 1.01
N GLY A 110 -4.74 -6.80 0.70
CA GLY A 110 -5.12 -7.16 -0.67
C GLY A 110 -6.34 -6.37 -1.19
N LEU A 111 -7.36 -6.19 -0.34
CA LEU A 111 -8.54 -5.37 -0.68
C LEU A 111 -8.19 -3.89 -0.80
N LEU A 112 -7.28 -3.41 0.03
CA LEU A 112 -6.81 -2.05 0.05
C LEU A 112 -5.92 -1.78 -1.17
N GLU A 113 -5.04 -2.70 -1.56
CA GLU A 113 -4.27 -2.64 -2.80
C GLU A 113 -5.18 -2.63 -4.03
N GLU A 114 -6.23 -3.46 -4.05
CA GLU A 114 -7.20 -3.44 -5.14
C GLU A 114 -7.93 -2.09 -5.21
N LYS A 115 -8.35 -1.54 -4.07
CA LYS A 115 -9.02 -0.24 -4.00
C LYS A 115 -8.09 0.92 -4.35
N ILE A 116 -6.92 1.01 -3.71
CA ILE A 116 -5.95 2.07 -3.92
C ILE A 116 -5.39 1.97 -5.34
N GLY A 117 -4.94 0.79 -5.76
CA GLY A 117 -4.45 0.56 -7.12
C GLY A 117 -5.54 0.80 -8.18
N GLY A 118 -6.80 0.49 -7.86
CA GLY A 118 -7.95 0.80 -8.71
C GLY A 118 -8.21 2.31 -8.82
N CYS A 119 -8.20 3.03 -7.69
CA CYS A 119 -8.37 4.48 -7.62
C CYS A 119 -7.20 5.19 -8.32
N ALA A 120 -5.96 4.83 -8.00
CA ALA A 120 -4.74 5.34 -8.62
C ALA A 120 -4.79 5.18 -10.14
N ARG A 121 -5.08 3.97 -10.66
CA ARG A 121 -5.22 3.73 -12.10
C ARG A 121 -6.37 4.53 -12.72
N ALA A 122 -7.50 4.66 -12.03
CA ALA A 122 -8.62 5.46 -12.51
C ALA A 122 -8.26 6.96 -12.57
N VAL A 123 -7.57 7.48 -11.56
CA VAL A 123 -7.04 8.84 -11.49
C VAL A 123 -6.01 9.08 -12.61
N SER A 124 -5.04 8.19 -12.80
CA SER A 124 -4.04 8.28 -13.87
C SER A 124 -4.67 8.26 -15.26
N ARG A 125 -5.64 7.36 -15.51
CA ARG A 125 -6.37 7.30 -16.79
C ARG A 125 -7.20 8.56 -17.04
N LEU A 126 -7.90 9.03 -16.03
CA LEU A 126 -8.65 10.28 -16.09
C LEU A 126 -7.72 11.45 -16.40
N TYR A 127 -6.56 11.50 -15.73
CA TYR A 127 -5.54 12.50 -15.97
C TYR A 127 -5.06 12.46 -17.43
N MET A 128 -4.62 11.30 -17.91
CA MET A 128 -4.13 11.12 -19.28
C MET A 128 -5.20 11.51 -20.32
N LEU A 129 -6.46 11.12 -20.08
CA LEU A 129 -7.57 11.48 -20.97
C LEU A 129 -7.76 13.00 -21.03
N ILE A 130 -7.76 13.66 -19.88
CA ILE A 130 -7.91 15.11 -19.78
C ILE A 130 -6.73 15.81 -20.45
N THR A 131 -5.48 15.39 -20.19
CA THR A 131 -4.29 16.06 -20.73
C THR A 131 -4.13 15.88 -22.23
N GLU A 132 -4.30 14.65 -22.74
CA GLU A 132 -4.24 14.38 -24.18
C GLU A 132 -5.30 15.15 -24.97
N ASN A 133 -6.42 15.48 -24.32
CA ASN A 133 -7.54 16.15 -24.97
C ASN A 133 -7.83 17.54 -24.40
N ALA A 134 -6.95 18.12 -23.58
CA ALA A 134 -7.17 19.39 -22.90
C ALA A 134 -7.43 20.51 -23.92
N ARG A 135 -6.70 20.50 -25.04
CA ARG A 135 -6.90 21.46 -26.14
C ARG A 135 -8.29 21.33 -26.77
N LEU A 136 -8.83 20.11 -26.88
CA LEU A 136 -10.17 19.89 -27.42
C LEU A 136 -11.24 20.38 -26.44
N LEU A 137 -11.07 20.08 -25.14
CA LEU A 137 -12.01 20.45 -24.08
C LEU A 137 -12.02 21.95 -23.77
N THR A 138 -10.84 22.57 -23.73
CA THR A 138 -10.66 23.94 -23.21
C THR A 138 -10.28 24.96 -24.28
N GLY A 139 -9.84 24.51 -25.46
CA GLY A 139 -9.28 25.38 -26.50
C GLY A 139 -7.86 25.88 -26.22
N ALA A 140 -7.32 25.69 -25.00
CA ALA A 140 -5.98 26.15 -24.63
C ALA A 140 -4.90 25.11 -24.99
N SER A 141 -3.85 25.54 -25.70
CA SER A 141 -2.71 24.71 -26.10
C SER A 141 -1.51 24.95 -25.19
N ARG A 142 -1.35 24.19 -24.11
CA ARG A 142 -0.12 24.26 -23.29
C ARG A 142 0.33 22.91 -22.77
N ARG A 143 0.30 21.86 -23.61
CA ARG A 143 0.68 20.48 -23.25
C ARG A 143 2.00 20.47 -22.45
N ASP A 144 2.97 21.19 -22.98
CA ASP A 144 4.33 21.30 -22.45
C ASP A 144 4.42 21.98 -21.07
N TRP A 145 3.49 22.88 -20.75
CA TRP A 145 3.48 23.57 -19.45
C TRP A 145 3.01 22.65 -18.32
N TRP A 146 1.97 21.84 -18.56
CA TRP A 146 1.43 20.96 -17.52
C TRP A 146 2.30 19.74 -17.27
N GLU A 147 2.86 19.12 -18.32
CA GLU A 147 3.82 18.01 -18.17
C GLU A 147 5.01 18.47 -17.31
N LYS A 148 5.53 19.68 -17.56
CA LYS A 148 6.60 20.28 -16.77
C LYS A 148 6.16 20.60 -15.33
N GLU A 149 4.99 21.22 -15.12
CA GLU A 149 4.49 21.55 -13.77
C GLU A 149 4.24 20.28 -12.93
N LEU A 150 3.76 19.21 -13.58
CA LEU A 150 3.57 17.91 -12.95
C LEU A 150 4.91 17.28 -12.56
N ASP A 151 5.85 17.23 -13.51
CA ASP A 151 7.21 16.74 -13.26
C ASP A 151 7.89 17.53 -12.13
N ASP A 152 7.79 18.86 -12.13
CA ASP A 152 8.32 19.73 -11.09
C ASP A 152 7.66 19.47 -9.71
N ARG A 153 6.34 19.24 -9.67
CA ARG A 153 5.62 18.95 -8.41
C ARG A 153 5.96 17.58 -7.85
N ILE A 154 5.94 16.56 -8.70
CA ILE A 154 6.33 15.21 -8.32
C ILE A 154 7.78 15.21 -7.89
N GLY A 155 8.68 15.82 -8.67
CA GLY A 155 10.10 15.96 -8.35
C GLY A 155 10.32 16.62 -6.98
N ARG A 156 9.58 17.69 -6.66
CA ARG A 156 9.61 18.31 -5.32
C ARG A 156 9.11 17.36 -4.22
N SER A 157 8.03 16.62 -4.46
CA SER A 157 7.49 15.65 -3.49
C SER A 157 8.46 14.49 -3.23
N ILE A 158 9.09 13.97 -4.30
CA ILE A 158 10.12 12.94 -4.25
C ILE A 158 11.32 13.45 -3.47
N ALA A 159 11.82 14.65 -3.79
CA ALA A 159 12.95 15.25 -3.11
C ALA A 159 12.67 15.51 -1.63
N PHE A 160 11.44 15.90 -1.28
CA PHE A 160 11.00 16.04 0.10
C PHE A 160 11.05 14.69 0.84
N HIS A 161 10.43 13.64 0.28
CA HIS A 161 10.46 12.30 0.86
C HIS A 161 11.90 11.77 1.01
N GLN A 162 12.75 11.97 0.01
CA GLN A 162 14.14 11.54 0.07
C GLN A 162 14.91 12.26 1.19
N ARG A 163 14.61 13.54 1.45
CA ARG A 163 15.19 14.26 2.59
C ARG A 163 14.72 13.68 3.92
N GLU A 164 13.44 13.38 4.08
CA GLU A 164 12.92 12.76 5.31
C GLU A 164 13.52 11.36 5.52
N LEU A 165 13.59 10.53 4.47
CA LEU A 165 14.25 9.23 4.53
C LEU A 165 15.73 9.36 4.91
N ASN A 166 16.43 10.36 4.35
CA ASN A 166 17.82 10.64 4.72
C ASN A 166 17.97 11.03 6.19
N LYS A 167 17.04 11.80 6.77
CA LYS A 167 17.07 12.10 8.22
C LYS A 167 16.96 10.82 9.04
N VAL A 168 16.05 9.94 8.66
CA VAL A 168 15.86 8.65 9.33
C VAL A 168 17.10 7.76 9.19
N LEU A 169 17.73 7.73 8.01
CA LEU A 169 18.96 6.97 7.75
C LEU A 169 20.19 7.46 8.55
N HIS A 170 20.24 8.74 8.90
CA HIS A 170 21.34 9.35 9.65
C HIS A 170 20.95 9.67 11.11
N SER A 171 19.82 9.14 11.57
CA SER A 171 19.38 9.24 12.94
C SER A 171 20.21 8.30 13.83
N ASP A 172 20.52 8.74 15.04
CA ASP A 172 21.13 7.89 16.07
C ASP A 172 20.12 6.88 16.64
N ASP A 173 18.82 7.25 16.64
CA ASP A 173 17.73 6.40 17.08
C ASP A 173 17.36 5.36 16.01
N PRO A 174 16.99 4.11 16.41
CA PRO A 174 16.48 3.13 15.48
C PRO A 174 15.22 3.65 14.80
N PRO A 175 15.07 3.46 13.48
CA PRO A 175 13.95 4.02 12.76
C PRO A 175 12.66 3.26 13.08
N ASP A 176 11.54 3.98 13.10
CA ASP A 176 10.22 3.39 13.26
C ASP A 176 9.91 2.47 12.05
N VAL A 177 9.98 1.17 12.31
CA VAL A 177 9.79 0.12 11.31
C VAL A 177 8.40 0.18 10.68
N ARG A 178 7.36 0.52 11.45
CA ARG A 178 5.99 0.62 10.96
C ARG A 178 5.85 1.83 10.04
N ALA A 179 6.39 2.97 10.44
CA ALA A 179 6.41 4.16 9.60
C ALA A 179 7.11 3.91 8.26
N LEU A 180 8.27 3.23 8.28
CA LEU A 180 9.00 2.88 7.07
C LEU A 180 8.22 1.91 6.16
N ALA A 181 7.53 0.91 6.73
CA ALA A 181 6.70 -0.01 5.96
C ALA A 181 5.54 0.71 5.26
N ILE A 182 4.87 1.64 5.96
CA ILE A 182 3.81 2.48 5.39
C ILE A 182 4.35 3.38 4.28
N ASP A 183 5.50 4.00 4.49
CA ASP A 183 6.13 4.85 3.48
C ASP A 183 6.53 4.05 2.24
N LEU A 184 6.92 2.78 2.39
CA LEU A 184 7.14 1.90 1.23
C LEU A 184 5.87 1.69 0.41
N LEU A 185 4.74 1.38 1.06
CA LEU A 185 3.45 1.20 0.39
C LEU A 185 2.99 2.48 -0.32
N ARG A 186 3.20 3.64 0.31
CA ARG A 186 2.96 4.96 -0.31
C ARG A 186 3.78 5.15 -1.57
N MET A 187 5.07 4.83 -1.50
CA MET A 187 5.96 4.93 -2.65
C MET A 187 5.57 3.96 -3.77
N GLU A 188 5.06 2.77 -3.45
CA GLU A 188 4.57 1.82 -4.45
C GLU A 188 3.36 2.38 -5.21
N VAL A 189 2.36 2.91 -4.51
CA VAL A 189 1.19 3.55 -5.13
C VAL A 189 1.63 4.70 -6.03
N MET A 190 2.54 5.54 -5.53
CA MET A 190 3.09 6.64 -6.31
C MET A 190 3.86 6.13 -7.53
N HIS A 191 4.67 5.08 -7.40
CA HIS A 191 5.37 4.46 -8.53
C HIS A 191 4.40 4.01 -9.62
N THR A 192 3.34 3.28 -9.26
CA THR A 192 2.32 2.81 -10.22
C THR A 192 1.66 3.97 -10.94
N VAL A 193 1.29 5.03 -10.21
CA VAL A 193 0.74 6.25 -10.81
C VAL A 193 1.74 6.85 -11.79
N LEU A 194 3.01 7.02 -11.41
CA LEU A 194 4.02 7.62 -12.27
C LEU A 194 4.27 6.80 -13.54
N VAL A 195 4.22 5.47 -13.46
CA VAL A 195 4.31 4.58 -14.62
C VAL A 195 3.11 4.76 -15.53
N ASP A 196 1.89 4.78 -14.99
CA ASP A 196 0.66 5.01 -15.78
C ASP A 196 0.67 6.38 -16.47
N LEU A 197 1.24 7.38 -15.81
CA LEU A 197 1.43 8.74 -16.31
C LEU A 197 2.63 8.86 -17.27
N ARG A 198 3.38 7.78 -17.50
CA ARG A 198 4.59 7.73 -18.34
C ARG A 198 5.71 8.66 -17.88
N LEU A 199 5.74 8.98 -16.58
CA LEU A 199 6.78 9.80 -15.95
C LEU A 199 7.93 8.91 -15.44
N TYR A 200 8.61 8.24 -16.38
CA TYR A 200 9.57 7.18 -16.04
C TYR A 200 10.79 7.66 -15.25
N GLY A 201 11.23 8.91 -15.42
CA GLY A 201 12.34 9.47 -14.64
C GLY A 201 12.01 9.58 -13.15
N ALA A 202 10.84 10.12 -12.83
CA ALA A 202 10.31 10.18 -11.48
C ALA A 202 10.02 8.78 -10.92
N ALA A 203 9.41 7.90 -11.73
CA ALA A 203 9.13 6.51 -11.34
C ALA A 203 10.42 5.76 -10.95
N SER A 204 11.48 5.87 -11.76
CA SER A 204 12.79 5.26 -11.48
C SER A 204 13.39 5.74 -10.16
N THR A 205 13.25 7.04 -9.86
CA THR A 205 13.73 7.62 -8.59
C THR A 205 12.96 7.05 -7.40
N ILE A 206 11.63 6.97 -7.51
CA ILE A 206 10.80 6.33 -6.47
C ILE A 206 11.16 4.86 -6.30
N GLN A 207 11.36 4.13 -7.39
CA GLN A 207 11.76 2.72 -7.33
C GLN A 207 13.09 2.55 -6.60
N SER A 208 14.06 3.45 -6.81
CA SER A 208 15.32 3.47 -6.06
C SER A 208 15.09 3.70 -4.56
N ASN A 209 14.29 4.71 -4.20
CA ASN A 209 13.95 5.02 -2.81
C ASN A 209 13.19 3.87 -2.12
N MET A 210 12.29 3.18 -2.84
CA MET A 210 11.61 2.00 -2.35
C MET A 210 12.61 0.89 -1.97
N ARG A 211 13.59 0.61 -2.84
CA ARG A 211 14.62 -0.40 -2.56
C ARG A 211 15.44 -0.07 -1.32
N VAL A 212 15.84 1.19 -1.15
CA VAL A 212 16.59 1.65 0.04
C VAL A 212 15.73 1.51 1.29
N THR A 213 14.49 1.98 1.24
CA THR A 213 13.54 1.95 2.36
C THR A 213 13.20 0.52 2.77
N ALA A 214 12.93 -0.36 1.82
CA ALA A 214 12.67 -1.77 2.11
C ALA A 214 13.86 -2.44 2.78
N ARG A 215 15.09 -2.20 2.29
CA ARG A 215 16.32 -2.73 2.93
C ARG A 215 16.50 -2.19 4.35
N LEU A 216 16.30 -0.90 4.56
CA LEU A 216 16.36 -0.29 5.89
C LEU A 216 15.35 -0.94 6.82
N THR A 217 14.10 -1.05 6.39
CA THR A 217 13.00 -1.65 7.16
C THR A 217 13.33 -3.09 7.58
N ILE A 218 13.76 -3.92 6.62
CA ILE A 218 14.10 -5.33 6.87
C ILE A 218 15.31 -5.46 7.79
N ASN A 219 16.34 -4.63 7.60
CA ASN A 219 17.53 -4.65 8.44
C ASN A 219 17.23 -4.21 9.86
N THR A 220 16.49 -3.13 10.06
CA THR A 220 16.11 -2.65 11.40
C THR A 220 15.27 -3.68 12.13
N ALA A 221 14.28 -4.27 11.46
CA ALA A 221 13.47 -5.33 12.05
C ALA A 221 14.32 -6.57 12.39
N SER A 222 15.21 -7.00 11.49
CA SER A 222 16.12 -8.12 11.74
C SER A 222 17.02 -7.87 12.96
N SER A 223 17.64 -6.70 13.03
CA SER A 223 18.53 -6.33 14.14
C SER A 223 17.77 -6.27 15.47
N SER A 224 16.53 -5.78 15.47
CA SER A 224 15.71 -5.72 16.68
C SER A 224 15.36 -7.13 17.19
N ILE A 225 15.03 -8.05 16.27
CA ILE A 225 14.80 -9.46 16.60
C ILE A 225 16.09 -10.10 17.12
N GLU A 226 17.23 -9.88 16.47
CA GLU A 226 18.53 -10.43 16.88
C GLU A 226 18.95 -9.94 18.28
N ARG A 227 18.78 -8.64 18.58
CA ARG A 227 19.08 -8.08 19.91
C ARG A 227 18.23 -8.75 20.99
N TYR A 228 16.94 -8.88 20.75
CA TYR A 228 16.04 -9.56 21.70
C TYR A 228 16.38 -11.04 21.87
N ILE A 229 16.72 -11.76 20.79
CA ILE A 229 17.14 -13.17 20.89
C ILE A 229 18.43 -13.31 21.72
N ALA A 230 19.37 -12.38 21.56
CA ALA A 230 20.63 -12.38 22.28
C ALA A 230 20.47 -11.99 23.76
N ASP A 231 19.62 -11.01 24.06
CA ASP A 231 19.40 -10.47 25.40
C ASP A 231 17.94 -9.99 25.57
N PRO A 232 17.04 -10.79 26.16
CA PRO A 232 15.61 -10.49 26.25
C PRO A 232 15.25 -9.56 27.44
N ASP A 233 15.99 -8.46 27.59
CA ASP A 233 15.73 -7.41 28.58
C ASP A 233 14.49 -6.57 28.24
N ASP A 234 14.06 -5.69 29.16
CA ASP A 234 12.83 -4.89 28.99
C ASP A 234 12.90 -3.93 27.79
N MET A 235 14.09 -3.42 27.47
CA MET A 235 14.29 -2.52 26.34
C MET A 235 14.17 -3.27 25.00
N ASN A 236 14.82 -4.42 24.88
CA ASN A 236 14.74 -5.26 23.68
C ASN A 236 13.35 -5.90 23.54
N ARG A 237 12.64 -6.19 24.64
CA ARG A 237 11.22 -6.57 24.62
C ARG A 237 10.34 -5.47 24.04
N PHE A 238 10.58 -4.21 24.42
CA PHE A 238 9.87 -3.07 23.88
C PHE A 238 10.13 -2.90 22.37
N ASP A 239 11.40 -2.95 21.94
CA ASP A 239 11.77 -2.93 20.53
C ASP A 239 11.10 -4.07 19.75
N LEU A 240 11.10 -5.27 20.32
CA LEU A 240 10.44 -6.42 19.70
C LEU A 240 8.92 -6.23 19.61
N ALA A 241 8.28 -5.65 20.62
CA ALA A 241 6.84 -5.38 20.59
C ALA A 241 6.46 -4.45 19.43
N ILE A 242 7.31 -3.45 19.14
CA ILE A 242 7.16 -2.59 17.96
C ILE A 242 7.23 -3.43 16.68
N VAL A 243 8.24 -4.30 16.54
CA VAL A 243 8.36 -5.19 15.37
C VAL A 243 7.14 -6.11 15.25
N ILE A 244 6.70 -6.75 16.35
CA ILE A 244 5.52 -7.63 16.37
C ILE A 244 4.26 -6.90 15.92
N SER A 245 4.09 -5.64 16.35
CA SER A 245 2.97 -4.81 15.92
C SER A 245 2.98 -4.58 14.40
N ALA A 246 4.17 -4.43 13.81
CA ALA A 246 4.40 -4.16 12.39
C ALA A 246 4.58 -5.42 11.51
N ILE A 247 4.49 -6.64 12.08
CA ILE A 247 4.76 -7.89 11.34
C ILE A 247 3.96 -8.03 10.06
N ASP A 248 2.70 -7.62 10.07
CA ASP A 248 1.82 -7.76 8.91
C ASP A 248 2.29 -6.85 7.77
N ASP A 249 2.65 -5.61 8.09
CA ASP A 249 3.22 -4.65 7.13
C ASP A 249 4.58 -5.15 6.60
N LEU A 250 5.43 -5.69 7.48
CA LEU A 250 6.74 -6.25 7.11
C LEU A 250 6.63 -7.43 6.15
N ILE A 251 5.66 -8.31 6.36
CA ILE A 251 5.39 -9.45 5.47
C ILE A 251 5.04 -8.94 4.07
N VAL A 252 4.19 -7.92 3.97
CA VAL A 252 3.80 -7.30 2.70
C VAL A 252 5.02 -6.68 2.01
N VAL A 253 5.79 -5.86 2.75
CA VAL A 253 7.03 -5.23 2.27
C VAL A 253 7.96 -6.27 1.64
N ILE A 254 8.22 -7.38 2.34
CA ILE A 254 9.18 -8.37 1.86
C ILE A 254 8.64 -9.17 0.69
N ARG A 255 7.36 -9.54 0.72
CA ARG A 255 6.73 -10.19 -0.43
C ARG A 255 6.89 -9.34 -1.69
N ARG A 256 6.72 -8.02 -1.59
CA ARG A 256 6.95 -7.09 -2.70
C ARG A 256 8.41 -7.03 -3.14
N VAL A 257 9.35 -7.05 -2.19
CA VAL A 257 10.79 -7.11 -2.52
C VAL A 257 11.11 -8.38 -3.32
N ILE A 258 10.59 -9.53 -2.89
CA ILE A 258 10.79 -10.82 -3.57
C ILE A 258 10.14 -10.80 -4.96
N GLU A 259 8.88 -10.38 -5.07
CA GLU A 259 8.17 -10.26 -6.36
C GLU A 259 8.90 -9.32 -7.34
N ALA A 260 9.48 -8.22 -6.83
CA ALA A 260 10.26 -7.29 -7.64
C ALA A 260 11.62 -7.86 -8.08
N GLN A 261 12.25 -8.72 -7.27
CA GLN A 261 13.46 -9.45 -7.63
C GLN A 261 13.17 -10.43 -8.77
N GLU A 262 12.13 -11.26 -8.65
CA GLU A 262 11.73 -12.22 -9.70
C GLU A 262 11.39 -11.56 -11.05
N GLN A 263 10.89 -10.33 -11.04
CA GLN A 263 10.64 -9.56 -12.26
C GLN A 263 11.93 -8.96 -12.85
N SER A 264 12.89 -8.60 -12.00
CA SER A 264 14.19 -8.06 -12.41
C SER A 264 15.12 -9.13 -12.96
N ASP A 265 15.07 -10.35 -12.43
CA ASP A 265 15.90 -11.49 -12.88
C ASP A 265 15.52 -11.95 -14.30
N LYS A 266 14.39 -11.48 -14.83
CA LYS A 266 13.97 -11.68 -16.22
C LYS A 266 14.53 -10.61 -17.19
N ILE A 267 15.25 -9.61 -16.68
CA ILE A 267 15.83 -8.50 -17.45
C ILE A 267 17.37 -8.57 -17.25
N GLU A 268 18.05 -9.28 -18.14
CA GLU A 268 19.42 -9.83 -18.06
C GLU A 268 20.62 -8.87 -17.79
N ASP A 269 20.45 -7.58 -17.50
CA ASP A 269 21.56 -6.61 -17.67
C ASP A 269 22.09 -5.88 -16.41
N MET A 270 21.84 -6.34 -15.17
CA MET A 270 22.46 -5.73 -13.97
C MET A 270 22.75 -6.72 -12.80
N GLU A 271 23.45 -7.82 -13.09
CA GLU A 271 23.65 -8.95 -12.15
C GLU A 271 24.61 -8.65 -10.96
N ASP A 272 25.76 -8.01 -11.16
CA ASP A 272 26.89 -8.24 -10.22
C ASP A 272 26.87 -7.53 -8.85
N LEU A 273 26.05 -6.49 -8.64
CA LEU A 273 25.98 -5.76 -7.35
C LEU A 273 24.59 -5.77 -6.69
N LYS A 274 23.54 -6.22 -7.41
CA LYS A 274 22.15 -6.15 -6.98
C LYS A 274 21.65 -7.42 -6.29
N GLU A 275 22.22 -8.59 -6.58
CA GLU A 275 21.70 -9.89 -6.14
C GLU A 275 22.20 -10.37 -4.77
N LYS A 276 23.49 -10.20 -4.43
CA LYS A 276 24.05 -10.84 -3.21
C LYS A 276 23.63 -10.20 -1.89
N ILE A 277 23.42 -8.89 -1.84
CA ILE A 277 23.07 -8.18 -0.58
C ILE A 277 21.57 -8.26 -0.31
N GLY A 278 20.74 -8.29 -1.36
CA GLY A 278 19.28 -8.40 -1.24
C GLY A 278 18.82 -9.79 -0.79
N THR A 279 19.44 -10.84 -1.32
CA THR A 279 19.15 -12.24 -0.95
C THR A 279 19.60 -12.57 0.47
N ASP A 280 20.77 -12.09 0.91
CA ASP A 280 21.27 -12.30 2.27
C ASP A 280 20.39 -11.59 3.32
N THR A 281 20.05 -10.32 3.07
CA THR A 281 19.17 -9.53 3.96
C THR A 281 17.80 -10.19 4.12
N THR A 282 17.20 -10.64 3.01
CA THR A 282 15.88 -11.29 3.00
C THR A 282 15.93 -12.65 3.69
N SER A 283 16.96 -13.47 3.39
CA SER A 283 17.15 -14.78 4.02
C SER A 283 17.38 -14.67 5.53
N ARG A 284 18.17 -13.69 5.96
CA ARG A 284 18.40 -13.37 7.37
C ARG A 284 17.10 -13.00 8.06
N PHE A 285 16.31 -12.11 7.48
CA PHE A 285 15.02 -11.74 8.06
C PHE A 285 14.07 -12.93 8.17
N ILE A 286 13.94 -13.76 7.12
CA ILE A 286 13.08 -14.95 7.15
C ILE A 286 13.50 -15.91 8.27
N ARG A 287 14.81 -16.11 8.44
CA ARG A 287 15.35 -16.92 9.53
C ARG A 287 14.99 -16.32 10.90
N ASN A 288 15.20 -15.02 11.07
CA ASN A 288 14.91 -14.31 12.31
C ASN A 288 13.40 -14.36 12.64
N MET A 289 12.53 -14.22 11.64
CA MET A 289 11.09 -14.40 11.79
C MET A 289 10.71 -15.82 12.20
N GLY A 290 11.37 -16.82 11.62
CA GLY A 290 11.21 -18.21 12.02
C GLY A 290 11.59 -18.42 13.50
N VAL A 291 12.72 -17.87 13.96
CA VAL A 291 13.14 -17.94 15.36
C VAL A 291 12.18 -17.18 16.27
N LEU A 292 11.78 -15.96 15.87
CA LEU A 292 10.82 -15.14 16.62
C LEU A 292 9.50 -15.87 16.83
N MET A 293 8.95 -16.49 15.78
CA MET A 293 7.71 -17.27 15.87
C MET A 293 7.81 -18.37 16.94
N LEU A 294 8.95 -19.06 17.02
CA LEU A 294 9.17 -20.09 18.04
C LEU A 294 9.31 -19.50 19.44
N LYS A 295 9.95 -18.34 19.54
CA LYS A 295 10.14 -17.63 20.81
C LYS A 295 8.81 -17.07 21.37
N ILE A 296 7.94 -16.55 20.51
CA ILE A 296 6.56 -16.15 20.89
C ILE A 296 5.81 -17.35 21.49
N PHE A 297 5.95 -18.55 20.92
CA PHE A 297 5.35 -19.75 21.52
C PHE A 297 5.94 -20.10 22.88
N ASP A 298 7.26 -19.98 23.02
CA ASP A 298 7.93 -20.29 24.28
C ASP A 298 7.47 -19.31 25.38
N ASP A 299 7.25 -18.04 25.04
CA ASP A 299 6.67 -17.02 25.94
C ASP A 299 5.20 -17.33 26.27
N LEU A 300 4.36 -17.67 25.28
CA LEU A 300 2.97 -18.10 25.51
C LEU A 300 2.86 -19.32 26.44
N ILE A 301 3.80 -20.26 26.33
CA ILE A 301 3.87 -21.42 27.22
C ILE A 301 4.24 -21.00 28.64
N SER A 302 5.19 -20.07 28.78
CA SER A 302 5.56 -19.51 30.09
C SER A 302 4.37 -18.80 30.74
N ASP A 303 3.66 -17.95 29.98
CA ASP A 303 2.48 -17.22 30.48
C ASP A 303 1.32 -18.17 30.83
N ALA A 304 1.20 -19.28 30.09
CA ALA A 304 0.26 -20.34 30.45
C ALA A 304 0.68 -20.98 31.78
N ASP A 305 1.93 -21.43 31.93
CA ASP A 305 2.44 -22.06 33.15
C ASP A 305 2.29 -21.15 34.39
N GLU A 306 2.42 -19.82 34.22
CA GLU A 306 2.23 -18.81 35.27
C GLU A 306 0.77 -18.40 35.49
N GLU A 307 -0.17 -18.95 34.73
CA GLU A 307 -1.61 -18.62 34.73
C GLU A 307 -1.93 -17.15 34.41
N THR A 308 -1.04 -16.45 33.71
CA THR A 308 -1.20 -15.05 33.32
C THR A 308 -1.78 -14.89 31.90
N LEU A 309 -1.71 -15.94 31.07
CA LEU A 309 -2.12 -15.89 29.67
C LEU A 309 -3.62 -15.64 29.47
N THR A 310 -3.98 -14.53 28.82
CA THR A 310 -5.37 -14.24 28.43
C THR A 310 -5.75 -14.77 27.05
N PHE A 311 -7.05 -14.95 26.82
CA PHE A 311 -7.58 -15.33 25.50
C PHE A 311 -7.22 -14.31 24.42
N SER A 312 -7.32 -13.02 24.72
CA SER A 312 -7.03 -11.94 23.76
C SER A 312 -5.56 -11.91 23.35
N GLU A 313 -4.64 -12.12 24.30
CA GLU A 313 -3.21 -12.25 24.01
C GLU A 313 -2.94 -13.48 23.16
N LEU A 314 -3.47 -14.65 23.55
CA LEU A 314 -3.30 -15.88 22.80
C LEU A 314 -3.81 -15.74 21.36
N ASP A 315 -5.03 -15.23 21.16
CA ASP A 315 -5.60 -15.04 19.82
C ASP A 315 -4.76 -14.10 18.95
N LEU A 316 -4.29 -12.97 19.53
CA LEU A 316 -3.41 -12.03 18.85
C LEU A 316 -2.11 -12.70 18.39
N TYR A 317 -1.41 -13.39 19.30
CA TYR A 317 -0.14 -14.02 18.99
C TYR A 317 -0.30 -15.21 18.04
N LEU A 318 -1.36 -16.02 18.16
CA LEU A 318 -1.63 -17.10 17.21
C LEU A 318 -1.90 -16.56 15.80
N ARG A 319 -2.59 -15.42 15.66
CA ARG A 319 -2.75 -14.75 14.36
C ARG A 319 -1.40 -14.31 13.79
N LYS A 320 -0.55 -13.68 14.60
CA LYS A 320 0.81 -13.28 14.16
C LYS A 320 1.65 -14.50 13.76
N ILE A 321 1.73 -15.53 14.60
CA ILE A 321 2.41 -16.79 14.30
C ILE A 321 1.92 -17.39 12.99
N LYS A 322 0.60 -17.45 12.77
CA LYS A 322 0.01 -17.97 11.53
C LYS A 322 0.47 -17.19 10.31
N ASN A 323 0.49 -15.86 10.39
CA ASN A 323 0.93 -14.99 9.31
C ASN A 323 2.41 -15.21 9.00
N ILE A 324 3.26 -15.28 10.03
CA ILE A 324 4.70 -15.57 9.88
C ILE A 324 4.90 -16.95 9.24
N HIS A 325 4.22 -17.99 9.73
CA HIS A 325 4.30 -19.35 9.20
C HIS A 325 3.88 -19.41 7.74
N THR A 326 2.74 -18.79 7.39
CA THR A 326 2.24 -18.72 6.02
C THR A 326 3.23 -18.02 5.10
N PHE A 327 3.81 -16.91 5.57
CA PHE A 327 4.85 -16.18 4.85
C PHE A 327 6.12 -17.01 4.65
N CYS A 328 6.67 -17.62 5.70
CA CYS A 328 7.85 -18.49 5.59
C CYS A 328 7.62 -19.67 4.64
N ARG A 329 6.42 -20.28 4.64
CA ARG A 329 6.04 -21.34 3.70
C ARG A 329 5.99 -20.83 2.27
N HIS A 330 5.38 -19.66 2.06
CA HIS A 330 5.32 -19.03 0.74
C HIS A 330 6.73 -18.74 0.20
N VAL A 331 7.60 -18.13 1.00
CA VAL A 331 8.96 -17.83 0.55
C VAL A 331 9.80 -19.10 0.36
N GLY A 332 9.67 -20.11 1.23
CA GLY A 332 10.34 -21.40 1.05
C GLY A 332 10.00 -22.06 -0.30
N ASN A 333 8.75 -21.92 -0.76
CA ASN A 333 8.35 -22.39 -2.09
C ASN A 333 9.00 -21.57 -3.23
N LEU A 334 9.19 -20.27 -3.05
CA LEU A 334 9.84 -19.40 -4.05
C LEU A 334 11.35 -19.64 -4.12
N THR A 335 12.01 -19.82 -2.98
CA THR A 335 13.47 -19.97 -2.92
C THR A 335 13.94 -21.42 -3.03
N GLY A 336 13.03 -22.40 -3.08
CA GLY A 336 13.35 -23.83 -3.07
C GLY A 336 14.01 -24.33 -1.78
N ALA A 337 13.98 -23.53 -0.71
CA ALA A 337 14.56 -23.90 0.57
C ALA A 337 13.52 -24.65 1.40
N ASP A 338 13.87 -25.82 1.95
CA ASP A 338 13.02 -26.63 2.85
C ASP A 338 12.84 -26.00 4.25
N THR A 339 12.69 -24.68 4.30
CA THR A 339 12.41 -23.90 5.49
C THR A 339 10.96 -24.10 5.95
N GLY A 340 10.03 -24.32 5.01
CA GLY A 340 8.62 -24.53 5.29
C GLY A 340 8.31 -25.81 6.09
N GLY A 341 8.93 -26.94 5.74
CA GLY A 341 8.70 -28.22 6.42
C GLY A 341 9.21 -28.21 7.86
N ALA A 342 10.45 -27.74 8.06
CA ALA A 342 11.07 -27.63 9.38
C ALA A 342 10.30 -26.64 10.29
N ALA A 343 9.91 -25.48 9.77
CA ALA A 343 9.12 -24.49 10.51
C ALA A 343 7.76 -25.06 10.93
N THR A 344 7.06 -25.74 10.03
CA THR A 344 5.75 -26.36 10.31
C THR A 344 5.86 -27.37 11.44
N LYS A 345 6.86 -28.26 11.39
CA LYS A 345 7.08 -29.26 12.44
C LYS A 345 7.37 -28.60 13.81
N ALA A 346 8.18 -27.56 13.82
CA ALA A 346 8.53 -26.83 15.04
C ALA A 346 7.31 -26.11 15.65
N VAL A 347 6.47 -25.49 14.82
CA VAL A 347 5.22 -24.85 15.23
C VAL A 347 4.24 -25.87 15.81
N ILE A 348 3.99 -26.98 15.11
CA ILE A 348 3.09 -28.04 15.58
C ILE A 348 3.57 -28.60 16.92
N THR A 349 4.88 -28.82 17.07
CA THR A 349 5.45 -29.35 18.32
C THR A 349 5.18 -28.41 19.50
N ARG A 350 5.39 -27.10 19.33
CA ARG A 350 5.16 -26.09 20.38
C ARG A 350 3.68 -25.87 20.66
N ALA A 351 2.85 -25.81 19.62
CA ALA A 351 1.40 -25.71 19.76
C ALA A 351 0.82 -26.91 20.52
N ASN A 352 1.31 -28.13 20.28
CA ASN A 352 0.91 -29.31 21.05
C ASN A 352 1.35 -29.24 22.52
N LYS A 353 2.53 -28.67 22.80
CA LYS A 353 2.97 -28.42 24.19
C LYS A 353 2.02 -27.44 24.88
N LEU A 354 1.76 -26.27 24.29
CA LEU A 354 0.82 -25.29 24.83
C LEU A 354 -0.60 -25.87 25.03
N ASN A 355 -1.06 -26.71 24.10
CA ASN A 355 -2.36 -27.38 24.20
C ASN A 355 -2.43 -28.32 25.41
N LYS A 356 -1.32 -29.00 25.74
CA LYS A 356 -1.24 -29.86 26.92
C LYS A 356 -1.35 -29.06 28.21
N GLU A 357 -0.64 -27.94 28.31
CA GLU A 357 -0.68 -27.09 29.51
C GLU A 357 -2.07 -26.48 29.74
N LEU A 358 -2.66 -25.90 28.68
CA LEU A 358 -4.03 -25.35 28.75
C LEU A 358 -5.09 -26.41 29.08
N ALA A 359 -4.92 -27.64 28.57
CA ALA A 359 -5.81 -28.75 28.91
C ALA A 359 -5.67 -29.17 30.39
N GLY A 360 -4.45 -29.15 30.94
CA GLY A 360 -4.21 -29.38 32.37
C GLY A 360 -4.95 -28.37 33.24
N GLN A 361 -4.80 -27.07 32.95
CA GLN A 361 -5.48 -26.00 33.67
C GLN A 361 -7.00 -26.10 33.58
N ALA A 362 -7.54 -26.45 32.42
CA ALA A 362 -8.98 -26.61 32.22
C ALA A 362 -9.56 -27.80 33.02
N LEU A 363 -8.75 -28.82 33.31
CA LEU A 363 -9.12 -29.95 34.17
C LEU A 363 -9.06 -29.56 35.66
N GLU A 364 -8.04 -28.81 36.07
CA GLU A 364 -7.88 -28.35 37.45
C GLU A 364 -8.92 -27.30 37.84
N LYS A 365 -9.31 -26.43 36.90
CA LYS A 365 -10.27 -25.33 37.10
C LYS A 365 -11.44 -25.44 36.10
N PRO A 366 -12.35 -26.41 36.27
CA PRO A 366 -13.43 -26.66 35.31
C PRO A 366 -14.43 -25.50 35.19
N ASP A 367 -14.51 -24.63 36.19
CA ASP A 367 -15.42 -23.47 36.17
C ASP A 367 -14.74 -22.20 35.61
N ALA A 368 -13.43 -22.23 35.33
CA ALA A 368 -12.73 -21.10 34.72
C ALA A 368 -12.98 -21.08 33.20
N PRO A 369 -13.57 -19.99 32.65
CA PRO A 369 -13.85 -19.91 31.21
C PRO A 369 -12.58 -19.73 30.36
N GLN A 370 -11.58 -19.03 30.89
CA GLN A 370 -10.38 -18.60 30.16
C GLN A 370 -9.55 -19.76 29.59
N PRO A 371 -9.15 -20.82 30.34
CA PRO A 371 -8.41 -21.95 29.77
C PRO A 371 -9.16 -22.68 28.64
N ARG A 372 -10.49 -22.76 28.72
CA ARG A 372 -11.33 -23.41 27.69
C ARG A 372 -11.39 -22.60 26.40
N GLU A 373 -11.49 -21.27 26.51
CA GLU A 373 -11.48 -20.37 25.35
C GLU A 373 -10.11 -20.41 24.67
N CYS A 374 -9.03 -20.35 25.45
CA CYS A 374 -7.66 -20.48 24.96
C CYS A 374 -7.45 -21.82 24.22
N LEU A 375 -7.91 -22.93 24.81
CA LEU A 375 -7.81 -24.25 24.20
C LEU A 375 -8.55 -24.33 22.85
N ARG A 376 -9.76 -23.75 22.76
CA ARG A 376 -10.53 -23.71 21.50
C ARG A 376 -9.82 -22.91 20.41
N ALA A 377 -9.26 -21.74 20.74
CA ALA A 377 -8.50 -20.94 19.79
C ALA A 377 -7.28 -21.70 19.27
N LEU A 378 -6.52 -22.33 20.15
CA LEU A 378 -5.33 -23.11 19.79
C LEU A 378 -5.66 -24.34 18.91
N GLN A 379 -6.77 -25.03 19.20
CA GLN A 379 -7.25 -26.13 18.36
C GLN A 379 -7.68 -25.65 16.97
N GLY A 380 -8.34 -24.50 16.88
CA GLY A 380 -8.66 -23.85 15.61
C GLY A 380 -7.41 -23.47 14.81
N PHE A 381 -6.39 -22.95 15.49
CA PHE A 381 -5.08 -22.65 14.90
C PHE A 381 -4.40 -23.92 14.36
N LEU A 382 -4.28 -24.98 15.16
CA LEU A 382 -3.67 -26.26 14.77
C LEU A 382 -4.33 -26.84 13.51
N LYS A 383 -5.67 -26.89 13.48
CA LYS A 383 -6.43 -27.36 12.32
C LYS A 383 -6.13 -26.54 11.07
N SER A 384 -5.87 -25.24 11.21
CA SER A 384 -5.55 -24.36 10.08
C SER A 384 -4.13 -24.50 9.55
N LEU A 385 -3.23 -25.19 10.26
CA LEU A 385 -1.89 -25.52 9.76
C LEU A 385 -1.87 -26.79 8.90
N GLU A 386 -2.90 -27.63 9.03
CA GLU A 386 -3.06 -28.88 8.26
C GLU A 386 -3.60 -28.62 6.84
N THR A 387 -4.21 -27.45 6.61
CA THR A 387 -4.71 -26.97 5.31
C THR A 387 -3.69 -26.12 4.59
#